data_AF-A0A2G1YP19-F1
#
_entry.id   AF-A0A2G1YP19-F1
#
_cell.length_a   1.000
_cell.length_b   1.000
_cell.length_c   1.000
_cell.angle_alpha   90.00
_cell.angle_beta   90.00
_cell.angle_gamma   90.00
#
_symmetry.space_group_name_H-M   'P 1'
#
loop_
_entity.id
_entity.type
_entity.pdbx_description
1 polymer ?
#
loop_
_entity_poly.entity_id
_entity_poly.type
_entity_poly.pdbx_seq_one_letter_code
_entity_poly.pdbx_strand_id
1 'polypeptide(L)' 'MNIEKLFKKAKKFFILDEEEQDRKENKREKLKDSLEKKIASLKKKIKKTDNSNEKKLFKEQLEVLREFHKKLK' A
#
# COMPACT_ATOMS: atom_id res chain seq x y z
N MET A 1 -36.29 18.19 -19.64
CA MET A 1 -35.07 17.99 -18.81
C MET A 1 -33.92 18.71 -19.51
N ASN A 2 -33.49 19.87 -19.00
CA ASN A 2 -32.50 20.70 -19.69
C ASN A 2 -31.13 20.00 -19.73
N ILE A 3 -30.52 19.98 -20.92
CA ILE A 3 -29.24 19.31 -21.20
C ILE A 3 -28.12 19.75 -20.27
N GLU A 4 -28.15 21.01 -19.80
CA GLU A 4 -27.23 21.56 -18.80
C GLU A 4 -27.26 20.83 -17.45
N LYS A 5 -28.42 20.37 -16.99
CA LYS A 5 -28.53 19.58 -15.76
C LYS A 5 -27.88 18.20 -15.93
N LEU A 6 -27.90 17.66 -17.15
CA LEU A 6 -27.27 16.39 -17.49
C LEU A 6 -25.74 16.53 -17.50
N PHE A 7 -25.22 17.60 -18.12
CA PHE A 7 -23.79 17.92 -18.10
C PHE A 7 -23.25 18.18 -16.69
N LYS A 8 -23.99 18.91 -15.84
CA LYS A 8 -23.58 19.13 -14.44
C LYS A 8 -23.54 17.83 -13.64
N LYS A 9 -24.49 16.91 -13.88
CA LYS A 9 -24.48 15.57 -13.25
C LYS A 9 -23.31 14.72 -13.71
N ALA A 10 -23.07 14.66 -15.02
CA ALA A 10 -21.94 13.92 -15.60
C ALA A 10 -20.59 14.45 -15.06
N LYS A 11 -20.40 15.78 -15.06
CA LYS A 11 -19.17 16.39 -14.55
C LYS A 11 -18.93 16.10 -13.06
N LYS A 12 -19.98 16.11 -12.23
CA LYS A 12 -19.89 15.69 -10.83
C LYS A 12 -19.51 14.21 -10.67
N PHE A 13 -20.01 13.36 -11.56
CA PHE A 13 -19.71 11.92 -11.53
C PHE A 13 -18.25 11.65 -11.85
N PHE A 14 -17.71 12.28 -12.90
CA PHE A 14 -16.29 12.14 -13.26
C PHE A 14 -15.34 12.71 -12.20
N ILE A 15 -15.69 13.82 -11.53
CA ILE A 15 -14.89 14.37 -10.42
C ILE A 15 -14.88 13.43 -9.21
N LEU A 16 -16.02 12.78 -8.90
CA LEU A 16 -16.09 11.79 -7.82
C LEU A 16 -15.20 10.57 -8.12
N ASP A 17 -15.15 10.13 -9.38
CA ASP A 17 -14.27 9.04 -9.80
C ASP A 17 -12.79 9.43 -9.69
N GLU A 18 -12.41 10.66 -10.05
CA GLU A 18 -11.04 11.19 -9.85
C GLU A 18 -10.66 11.24 -8.36
N GLU A 19 -11.52 11.79 -7.49
CA GLU A 19 -11.25 11.81 -6.04
C GLU A 19 -11.13 10.40 -5.44
N GLU A 20 -11.92 9.44 -5.94
CA GLU A 20 -11.86 8.06 -5.48
C GLU A 20 -10.58 7.35 -5.98
N GLN A 21 -10.15 7.64 -7.20
CA GLN A 21 -8.87 7.19 -7.74
C GLN A 21 -7.69 7.76 -6.96
N ASP A 22 -7.66 9.07 -6.72
CA ASP A 22 -6.63 9.74 -5.91
C ASP A 22 -6.56 9.17 -4.49
N ARG A 23 -7.72 8.87 -3.87
CA ARG A 23 -7.76 8.23 -2.55
C ARG A 23 -7.22 6.80 -2.59
N LYS A 24 -7.52 6.03 -3.64
CA LYS A 24 -7.01 4.65 -3.81
C LYS A 24 -5.50 4.66 -4.05
N GLU A 25 -5.01 5.59 -4.85
CA GLU A 25 -3.59 5.74 -5.16
C GLU A 25 -2.80 6.16 -3.90
N ASN A 26 -3.29 7.17 -3.17
CA ASN A 26 -2.73 7.57 -1.87
C ASN A 26 -2.72 6.42 -0.85
N LYS A 27 -3.77 5.60 -0.80
CA LYS A 27 -3.81 4.42 0.08
C LYS A 27 -2.76 3.39 -0.32
N ARG A 28 -2.57 3.15 -1.62
CA ARG A 28 -1.58 2.21 -2.15
C ARG A 28 -0.16 2.70 -1.87
N GLU A 29 0.12 3.98 -2.04
CA GLU A 29 1.41 4.58 -1.68
C GLU A 29 1.69 4.50 -0.17
N LYS A 30 0.74 4.88 0.67
CA LYS A 30 0.88 4.75 2.14
C LYS A 30 1.14 3.31 2.56
N LEU A 31 0.52 2.34 1.89
CA LEU A 31 0.75 0.91 2.14
C LEU A 31 2.17 0.48 1.72
N LYS A 32 2.66 0.95 0.56
CA LYS A 32 4.05 0.71 0.10
C LYS A 32 5.05 1.25 1.12
N ASP A 33 4.90 2.51 1.53
CA ASP A 33 5.77 3.14 2.53
C ASP A 33 5.78 2.38 3.86
N SER A 34 4.60 1.95 4.33
CA SER A 34 4.46 1.18 5.57
C SER A 34 5.17 -0.18 5.47
N LEU A 35 5.02 -0.87 4.33
CA LEU A 35 5.70 -2.13 4.06
C LEU A 35 7.22 -1.96 4.02
N GLU A 36 7.74 -0.93 3.34
CA GLU A 36 9.18 -0.67 3.28
C GLU A 36 9.76 -0.41 4.68
N LYS A 37 9.08 0.40 5.50
CA LYS A 37 9.46 0.64 6.90
C LYS A 37 9.47 -0.66 7.71
N LYS A 38 8.47 -1.52 7.54
CA LYS A 38 8.37 -2.81 8.24
C LYS A 38 9.48 -3.77 7.81
N ILE A 39 9.75 -3.86 6.51
CA ILE A 39 10.84 -4.67 5.93
C ILE A 39 12.19 -4.20 6.48
N ALA A 40 12.43 -2.88 6.51
CA ALA A 40 13.67 -2.32 7.06
C ALA A 40 13.82 -2.63 8.56
N SER A 41 12.74 -2.54 9.34
CA SER A 41 12.72 -2.89 10.76
C SER A 41 13.04 -4.37 10.98
N LEU A 42 12.43 -5.28 10.21
CA LEU A 42 12.71 -6.72 10.29
C LEU A 42 14.15 -7.06 9.91
N LYS A 43 14.72 -6.44 8.87
CA LYS A 43 16.14 -6.59 8.55
C LYS A 43 17.05 -6.19 9.72
N LYS A 44 16.73 -5.09 10.42
CA LYS A 44 17.47 -4.67 11.62
C LYS A 44 17.33 -5.69 12.75
N LYS A 45 16.12 -6.21 13.00
CA LYS A 45 15.89 -7.26 14.01
C LYS A 45 16.68 -8.54 13.70
N ILE A 46 16.66 -9.02 12.46
CA ILE A 46 17.44 -10.19 12.02
C ILE A 46 18.94 -10.02 12.27
N LYS A 47 19.48 -8.82 12.08
CA LYS A 47 20.89 -8.52 12.33
C LYS A 47 21.25 -8.47 13.82
N LYS A 48 20.30 -8.08 14.68
CA LYS A 48 20.51 -7.91 16.13
C LYS A 48 20.15 -9.13 16.96
N THR A 49 19.36 -10.05 16.43
CA THR A 49 18.92 -11.25 17.14
C THR A 49 20.01 -12.33 17.05
N ASP A 50 20.43 -12.81 18.22
CA ASP A 50 21.37 -13.93 18.36
C ASP A 50 20.64 -15.29 18.48
N ASN A 51 19.33 -15.26 18.76
CA ASN A 51 18.48 -16.45 18.81
C ASN A 51 18.17 -16.98 17.40
N SER A 52 18.66 -18.18 17.09
CA SER A 52 18.50 -18.83 15.79
C SER A 52 17.02 -19.04 15.39
N ASN A 53 16.15 -19.41 16.33
CA ASN A 53 14.73 -19.67 16.07
C ASN A 53 13.97 -18.37 15.74
N GLU A 54 14.19 -17.31 16.53
CA GLU A 54 13.62 -15.99 16.23
C GLU A 54 14.13 -15.43 14.91
N LYS A 55 15.41 -15.65 14.60
CA LYS A 55 16.02 -15.22 13.35
C LYS A 55 15.35 -15.88 12.15
N LYS A 56 15.00 -17.17 12.26
CA LYS A 56 14.26 -17.91 11.23
C LYS A 56 12.85 -17.34 11.05
N LEU A 57 12.12 -17.12 12.14
CA LEU A 57 10.79 -16.50 12.10
C LEU A 57 10.80 -15.12 11.45
N PHE A 58 11.77 -14.27 11.79
CA PHE A 58 11.90 -12.95 11.17
C PHE A 58 12.24 -13.02 9.68
N LYS A 59 13.01 -14.02 9.23
CA LYS A 59 13.29 -14.26 7.81
C LYS A 59 12.04 -14.69 7.04
N GLU A 60 11.24 -15.60 7.60
CA GLU A 60 9.97 -16.02 7.00
C GLU A 60 9.00 -14.83 6.87
N GLN A 61 8.86 -14.02 7.92
CA GLN A 61 8.06 -12.79 7.88
C GLN A 61 8.57 -11.79 6.84
N LEU A 62 9.89 -11.65 6.71
CA LEU A 62 10.51 -10.76 5.72
C LEU A 62 10.19 -11.21 4.29
N GLU A 63 10.18 -12.52 4.03
CA GLU A 63 9.90 -13.09 2.72
C GLU A 63 8.46 -12.83 2.30
N VAL A 64 7.50 -13.09 3.18
CA VAL A 64 6.07 -12.79 2.96
C VAL A 64 5.86 -11.31 2.64
N LEU A 65 6.47 -10.40 3.42
CA LEU A 65 6.33 -8.96 3.20
C LEU A 65 6.97 -8.50 1.89
N ARG A 66 8.07 -9.13 1.46
CA ARG A 66 8.71 -8.83 0.16
C ARG A 66 7.85 -9.26 -1.01
N GLU A 67 7.28 -10.46 -0.95
CA GLU A 67 6.36 -10.95 -1.99
C GLU A 67 5.11 -10.08 -2.07
N PHE A 68 4.55 -9.69 -0.92
CA PHE A 68 3.42 -8.78 -0.88
C PHE A 68 3.77 -7.40 -1.44
N HIS A 69 4.94 -6.84 -1.11
CA HIS A 69 5.41 -5.57 -1.65
C HIS A 69 5.65 -5.63 -3.17
N LYS A 70 6.16 -6.74 -3.70
CA LYS A 70 6.32 -6.95 -5.16
C LYS A 70 4.96 -6.94 -5.87
N LYS A 71 3.95 -7.61 -5.33
CA LYS A 71 2.59 -7.63 -5.91
C LYS A 71 1.90 -6.27 -5.88
N LEU A 72 2.30 -5.40 -4.96
CA LEU A 72 1.81 -4.02 -4.88
C LEU A 72 2.52 -3.06 -5.85
N LYS A 73 3.68 -3.44 -6.38
CA LYS A 73 4.44 -2.68 -7.38
C LYS A 73 3.80 -2.81 -8.74
#